data_AF-A0A2U2M498-F1
#
_entry.id   AF-A0A2U2M498-F1
#
_cell.length_a   1.000
_cell.length_b   1.000
_cell.length_c   1.000
_cell.angle_alpha   90.00
_cell.angle_beta   90.00
_cell.angle_gamma   90.00
#
_symmetry.space_group_name_H-M   'P 1'
#
loop_
_entity.id
_entity.type
_entity.pdbx_description
1 polymer ?
#
loop_
_entity_poly.entity_id
_entity_poly.type
_entity_poly.pdbx_seq_one_letter_code
_entity_poly.pdbx_strand_id
1 'polypeptide(L)'
;MTAENIILMLKEISDNGNKKYPVTNFGGVFNFKITFFDKIPNDIENKLIELSLPGEIIELLSYTNGLNLFEDEFQGMELGGPVCKIYSGQEILNRYQESIDKDLIPILLFRDYGEMCINIRHYKQEKDYLTYPGMEMDKCFKCTFLKWLEMFIVANGNAFWEWNY
;
A
#
# COMPACT_ATOMS: atom_id res chain seq x y z
N MET A 1 1.24 8.51 -13.11
CA MET A 1 -0.13 7.96 -12.97
C MET A 1 -0.73 8.59 -11.72
N THR A 2 -2.00 9.01 -11.74
CA THR A 2 -2.68 9.58 -10.55
C THR A 2 -3.24 8.45 -9.68
N ALA A 3 -3.62 8.75 -8.43
CA ALA A 3 -4.26 7.76 -7.58
C ALA A 3 -5.60 7.30 -8.19
N GLU A 4 -6.36 8.22 -8.79
CA GLU A 4 -7.60 7.94 -9.51
C GLU A 4 -7.41 6.87 -10.60
N ASN A 5 -6.39 7.04 -11.45
CA ASN A 5 -6.13 6.12 -12.56
C ASN A 5 -5.78 4.71 -12.05
N ILE A 6 -5.01 4.61 -10.96
CA ILE A 6 -4.69 3.31 -10.35
C ILE A 6 -5.98 2.64 -9.84
N ILE A 7 -6.84 3.38 -9.13
CA ILE A 7 -8.08 2.81 -8.58
C ILE A 7 -9.04 2.41 -9.70
N LEU A 8 -9.22 3.23 -10.73
CA LEU A 8 -10.07 2.92 -11.87
C LEU A 8 -9.59 1.66 -12.59
N MET A 9 -8.28 1.56 -12.85
CA MET A 9 -7.68 0.37 -13.45
C MET A 9 -7.94 -0.86 -12.57
N LEU A 10 -7.61 -0.80 -11.27
CA LEU A 10 -7.82 -1.93 -10.35
C LEU A 10 -9.29 -2.36 -10.29
N LYS A 11 -10.24 -1.42 -10.30
CA LYS A 11 -11.68 -1.72 -10.35
C LYS A 11 -12.07 -2.39 -11.66
N GLU A 12 -11.52 -1.95 -12.78
CA GLU A 12 -11.79 -2.55 -14.09
C GLU A 12 -11.33 -4.02 -14.15
N ILE A 13 -10.08 -4.30 -13.78
CA ILE A 13 -9.54 -5.68 -13.82
C ILE A 13 -10.19 -6.63 -12.81
N SER A 14 -10.64 -6.12 -11.66
CA SER A 14 -11.25 -6.91 -10.58
C SER A 14 -12.78 -6.92 -10.57
N ASP A 15 -13.44 -6.29 -11.54
CA ASP A 15 -14.89 -6.05 -11.50
C ASP A 15 -15.33 -5.45 -10.16
N ASN A 16 -14.68 -4.34 -9.78
CA ASN A 16 -14.85 -3.64 -8.51
C ASN A 16 -14.68 -4.57 -7.28
N GLY A 17 -13.72 -5.49 -7.35
CA GLY A 17 -13.40 -6.47 -6.30
C GLY A 17 -14.28 -7.72 -6.30
N ASN A 18 -15.23 -7.86 -7.23
CA ASN A 18 -16.12 -9.03 -7.31
C ASN A 18 -15.48 -10.22 -8.01
N LYS A 19 -14.44 -9.99 -8.81
CA LYS A 19 -13.75 -11.02 -9.59
C LYS A 19 -12.40 -11.35 -8.99
N LYS A 20 -12.17 -12.64 -8.77
CA LYS A 20 -10.84 -13.20 -8.55
C LYS A 20 -10.13 -13.40 -9.89
N TYR A 21 -8.83 -13.16 -9.93
CA TYR A 21 -8.02 -13.38 -11.13
C TYR A 21 -6.91 -14.38 -10.85
N PRO A 22 -6.68 -15.36 -11.74
CA PRO A 22 -5.62 -16.32 -11.59
C PRO A 22 -4.28 -15.68 -11.97
N VAL A 23 -3.26 -15.88 -11.14
CA VAL A 23 -1.88 -15.54 -11.47
C VAL A 23 -1.04 -16.80 -11.24
N THR A 24 -0.22 -17.13 -12.23
CA THR A 24 0.74 -18.23 -12.13
C THR A 24 1.96 -17.74 -11.38
N ASN A 25 2.30 -18.40 -10.28
CA ASN A 25 3.53 -18.15 -9.52
C ASN A 25 4.24 -19.47 -9.21
N PHE A 26 5.40 -19.42 -8.58
CA PHE A 26 6.15 -20.60 -8.19
C PHE A 26 5.29 -21.50 -7.27
N GLY A 27 5.05 -22.75 -7.70
CA GLY A 27 4.24 -23.70 -6.95
C GLY A 27 2.77 -23.84 -7.38
N GLY A 28 2.26 -22.99 -8.29
CA GLY A 28 0.92 -23.20 -8.86
C GLY A 28 0.21 -21.95 -9.37
N VAL A 29 -1.10 -22.10 -9.61
CA VAL A 29 -2.00 -20.99 -9.94
C VAL A 29 -2.67 -20.54 -8.65
N PHE A 30 -2.50 -19.27 -8.32
CA PHE A 30 -3.11 -18.62 -7.16
C PHE A 30 -4.24 -17.73 -7.65
N ASN A 31 -5.35 -17.71 -6.92
CA ASN A 31 -6.44 -16.78 -7.19
C ASN A 31 -6.26 -15.56 -6.30
N PHE A 32 -6.15 -14.39 -6.92
CA PHE A 32 -6.00 -13.13 -6.23
C PHE A 32 -7.29 -12.33 -6.25
N LYS A 33 -7.57 -11.68 -5.13
CA LYS A 33 -8.68 -10.72 -4.96
C LYS A 33 -8.12 -9.36 -4.54
N ILE A 34 -8.83 -8.31 -4.95
CA ILE A 34 -8.62 -6.94 -4.47
C ILE A 34 -9.87 -6.55 -3.68
N THR A 35 -9.69 -5.97 -2.49
CA THR A 35 -10.80 -5.44 -1.68
C THR A 35 -10.66 -3.93 -1.52
N PHE A 36 -11.67 -3.21 -1.99
CA PHE A 36 -11.84 -1.77 -1.86
C PHE A 36 -12.75 -1.44 -0.67
N PHE A 37 -12.60 -0.23 -0.15
CA PHE A 37 -13.39 0.30 0.95
C PHE A 37 -14.04 1.61 0.54
N ASP A 38 -15.01 2.06 1.34
CA ASP A 38 -15.59 3.40 1.18
C ASP A 38 -14.51 4.48 1.32
N LYS A 39 -14.77 5.66 0.77
CA LYS A 39 -13.87 6.81 0.91
C LYS A 39 -13.60 7.16 2.37
N ILE A 40 -12.43 7.74 2.62
CA ILE A 40 -12.05 8.21 3.96
C ILE A 40 -13.03 9.28 4.49
N PRO A 41 -13.39 9.26 5.79
CA PRO A 41 -14.17 10.33 6.39
C PRO A 41 -13.39 11.66 6.46
N ASN A 42 -14.08 12.78 6.26
CA ASN A 42 -13.46 14.12 6.23
C ASN A 42 -12.69 14.46 7.53
N ASP A 43 -13.16 14.02 8.70
CA ASP A 43 -12.49 14.29 9.97
C ASP A 43 -11.16 13.52 10.11
N ILE A 44 -11.07 12.33 9.50
CA ILE A 44 -9.83 11.56 9.42
C ILE A 44 -8.90 12.18 8.38
N GLU A 45 -9.43 12.58 7.22
CA GLU A 45 -8.68 13.28 6.17
C GLU A 45 -7.96 14.52 6.72
N ASN A 46 -8.68 15.38 7.45
CA ASN A 46 -8.10 16.58 8.07
C ASN A 46 -6.93 16.25 9.02
N LYS A 47 -7.07 15.20 9.84
CA LYS A 47 -5.99 14.75 10.73
C LYS A 47 -4.78 14.22 9.97
N LEU A 48 -4.99 13.54 8.84
CA LEU A 48 -3.88 13.09 7.98
C LEU A 48 -3.17 14.26 7.31
N ILE A 49 -3.89 15.31 6.91
CA ILE A 49 -3.30 16.55 6.39
C ILE A 49 -2.40 17.21 7.44
N GLU A 50 -2.83 17.23 8.72
CA GLU A 50 -2.02 17.75 9.83
C GLU A 50 -0.71 16.99 10.03
N LEU A 51 -0.66 15.69 9.68
CA LEU A 51 0.56 14.89 9.71
C LEU A 51 1.55 15.21 8.58
N SER A 52 1.21 16.13 7.66
CA SER A 52 2.05 16.50 6.51
C SER A 52 2.39 15.31 5.58
N LEU A 53 1.49 14.33 5.47
CA LEU A 53 1.68 13.20 4.57
C LEU A 53 1.75 13.66 3.10
N PRO A 54 2.46 12.92 2.23
CA PRO A 54 2.39 13.11 0.79
C PRO A 54 0.94 13.14 0.31
N GLY A 55 0.60 14.18 -0.46
CA GLY A 55 -0.78 14.40 -0.93
C GLY A 55 -1.34 13.22 -1.72
N GLU A 56 -0.50 12.46 -2.40
CA GLU A 56 -0.90 11.27 -3.17
C GLU A 56 -1.47 10.12 -2.30
N ILE A 57 -1.09 10.05 -1.02
CA ILE A 57 -1.64 9.07 -0.08
C ILE A 57 -3.05 9.47 0.33
N ILE A 58 -3.25 10.77 0.62
CA ILE A 58 -4.55 11.32 0.96
C ILE A 58 -5.50 11.21 -0.23
N GLU A 59 -4.99 11.50 -1.43
CA GLU A 59 -5.71 11.33 -2.69
C GLU A 59 -6.19 9.87 -2.86
N LEU A 60 -5.31 8.89 -2.66
CA LEU A 60 -5.69 7.48 -2.72
C LEU A 60 -6.81 7.14 -1.70
N LEU A 61 -6.66 7.60 -0.46
CA LEU A 61 -7.62 7.34 0.61
C LEU A 61 -9.00 7.99 0.36
N SER A 62 -9.03 9.07 -0.42
CA SER A 62 -10.28 9.71 -0.87
C SER A 62 -11.08 8.83 -1.85
N TYR A 63 -10.42 7.88 -2.53
CA TYR A 63 -11.08 6.91 -3.41
C TYR A 63 -11.40 5.59 -2.70
N THR A 64 -10.59 5.19 -1.72
CA THR A 64 -10.76 3.96 -0.93
C THR A 64 -10.03 4.07 0.40
N ASN A 65 -10.71 3.98 1.54
CA ASN A 65 -10.13 4.17 2.87
C ASN A 65 -9.34 2.92 3.32
N GLY A 66 -8.16 2.77 2.74
CA GLY A 66 -7.38 1.54 2.76
C GLY A 66 -7.59 0.75 1.47
N LEU A 67 -6.76 -0.26 1.25
CA LEU A 67 -6.83 -1.11 0.06
C LEU A 67 -6.12 -2.43 0.34
N ASN A 68 -6.81 -3.54 0.11
CA ASN A 68 -6.21 -4.87 0.19
C ASN A 68 -5.87 -5.35 -1.23
N LEU A 69 -4.59 -5.56 -1.48
CA LEU A 69 -4.08 -6.00 -2.77
C LEU A 69 -3.59 -7.44 -2.66
N PHE A 70 -3.94 -8.23 -3.68
CA PHE A 70 -3.48 -9.60 -3.83
C PHE A 70 -3.81 -10.46 -2.61
N GLU A 71 -5.07 -10.46 -2.18
CA GLU A 71 -5.58 -11.47 -1.23
C GLU A 71 -5.59 -12.82 -1.94
N ASP A 72 -4.75 -13.73 -1.49
CA ASP A 72 -4.45 -14.96 -2.20
C ASP A 72 -5.08 -16.19 -1.59
N GLU A 73 -5.48 -17.08 -2.49
CA GLU A 73 -6.09 -18.36 -2.16
C GLU A 73 -5.44 -19.46 -3.00
N PHE A 74 -5.16 -20.58 -2.35
CA PHE A 74 -4.74 -21.82 -3.00
C PHE A 74 -5.72 -22.94 -2.65
N GLN A 75 -6.34 -23.54 -3.66
CA GLN A 75 -7.30 -24.65 -3.52
C GLN A 75 -8.45 -24.37 -2.53
N GLY A 76 -9.02 -23.16 -2.50
CA GLY A 76 -10.10 -22.83 -1.56
C GLY A 76 -9.63 -22.27 -0.22
N MET A 77 -8.31 -22.30 0.07
CA MET A 77 -7.76 -21.86 1.36
C MET A 77 -7.07 -20.50 1.24
N GLU A 78 -7.47 -19.56 2.09
CA GLU A 78 -6.81 -18.26 2.22
C GLU A 78 -5.41 -18.41 2.85
N LEU A 79 -4.41 -17.73 2.28
CA LEU A 79 -3.00 -17.88 2.65
C LEU A 79 -2.47 -16.79 3.59
N GLY A 80 -3.35 -16.18 4.39
CA GLY A 80 -2.96 -15.19 5.40
C GLY A 80 -3.29 -13.74 5.03
N GLY A 81 -4.36 -13.51 4.26
CA GLY A 81 -4.89 -12.18 3.96
C GLY A 81 -4.25 -11.51 2.73
N PRO A 82 -4.25 -10.18 2.63
CA PRO A 82 -3.62 -9.49 1.50
C PRO A 82 -2.10 -9.58 1.55
N VAL A 83 -1.46 -9.75 0.39
CA VAL A 83 0.00 -9.57 0.26
C VAL A 83 0.40 -8.14 0.61
N CYS A 84 -0.39 -7.15 0.19
CA CYS A 84 -0.20 -5.75 0.58
C CYS A 84 -1.50 -5.14 1.10
N LYS A 85 -1.46 -4.69 2.36
CA LYS A 85 -2.56 -3.96 3.00
C LYS A 85 -2.15 -2.50 3.14
N ILE A 86 -2.73 -1.63 2.31
CA ILE A 86 -2.67 -0.19 2.54
C ILE A 86 -3.65 0.14 3.66
N TYR A 87 -3.15 0.79 4.69
CA TYR A 87 -3.93 1.08 5.90
C TYR A 87 -5.02 2.12 5.62
N SER A 88 -6.16 1.95 6.28
CA SER A 88 -7.15 3.01 6.38
C SER A 88 -6.57 4.22 7.11
N GLY A 89 -7.15 5.41 6.90
CA GLY A 89 -6.69 6.61 7.60
C GLY A 89 -6.70 6.47 9.12
N GLN A 90 -7.70 5.78 9.68
CA GLN A 90 -7.76 5.55 11.13
C GLN A 90 -6.64 4.61 11.61
N GLU A 91 -6.30 3.58 10.84
CA GLU A 91 -5.17 2.70 11.16
C GLU A 91 -3.83 3.45 11.11
N ILE A 92 -3.63 4.32 10.10
CA ILE A 92 -2.45 5.20 10.01
C ILE A 92 -2.34 6.06 11.27
N LEU A 93 -3.43 6.72 11.68
CA LEU A 93 -3.44 7.57 12.86
C LEU A 93 -3.12 6.78 14.14
N ASN A 94 -3.74 5.62 14.33
CA ASN A 94 -3.52 4.78 15.51
C ASN A 94 -2.06 4.29 15.58
N ARG A 95 -1.51 3.84 14.45
CA ARG A 95 -0.12 3.39 14.36
C ARG A 95 0.87 4.51 14.58
N TYR A 96 0.60 5.67 14.00
CA TYR A 96 1.41 6.85 14.24
C TYR A 96 1.42 7.26 15.73
N GLN A 97 0.29 7.14 16.42
CA GLN A 97 0.22 7.39 17.87
C GLN A 97 1.09 6.40 18.65
N GLU A 98 1.07 5.12 18.28
CA GLU A 98 1.86 4.04 18.89
C GLU A 98 3.34 4.06 18.50
N SER A 99 3.70 4.68 17.37
CA SER A 99 5.08 4.74 16.87
C SER A 99 6.02 5.44 17.85
N ILE A 100 7.17 4.81 18.09
CA ILE A 100 8.28 5.38 18.89
C ILE A 100 8.96 6.51 18.10
N ASP A 101 9.12 6.33 16.78
CA ASP A 101 9.71 7.32 15.90
C ASP A 101 8.61 8.13 15.21
N LYS A 102 8.47 9.40 15.60
CA LYS A 102 7.49 10.32 15.03
C LYS A 102 7.88 10.87 13.66
N ASP A 103 9.09 10.60 13.18
CA ASP A 103 9.46 10.88 11.79
C ASP A 103 8.97 9.80 10.83
N LEU A 104 8.56 8.62 11.33
CA LEU A 104 8.08 7.49 10.54
C LEU A 104 6.58 7.28 10.71
N ILE A 105 5.82 7.50 9.65
CA ILE A 105 4.37 7.29 9.63
C ILE A 105 4.06 5.97 8.89
N PRO A 106 3.57 4.92 9.57
CA PRO A 106 3.20 3.67 8.92
C PRO A 106 2.00 3.84 7.99
N ILE A 107 2.12 3.37 6.75
CA ILE A 107 1.07 3.54 5.72
C ILE A 107 0.57 2.23 5.13
N LEU A 108 1.35 1.16 5.21
CA LEU A 108 0.95 -0.15 4.72
C LEU A 108 1.73 -1.28 5.39
N LEU A 109 1.18 -2.48 5.30
CA LEU A 109 1.84 -3.75 5.61
C LEU A 109 2.06 -4.54 4.32
N PHE A 110 3.31 -4.91 4.05
CA PHE A 110 3.62 -5.97 3.10
C PHE A 110 3.79 -7.25 3.89
N ARG A 111 2.90 -8.23 3.69
CA ARG A 111 2.98 -9.56 4.28
C ARG A 111 4.37 -10.17 4.05
N ASP A 112 4.88 -10.86 5.06
CA ASP A 112 6.21 -11.49 5.08
C ASP A 112 7.42 -10.53 5.14
N TYR A 113 7.27 -9.26 4.74
CA TYR A 113 8.35 -8.26 4.77
C TYR A 113 8.23 -7.24 5.92
N GLY A 114 7.00 -6.81 6.26
CA GLY A 114 6.72 -5.87 7.34
C GLY A 114 6.12 -4.54 6.87
N GLU A 115 6.07 -3.58 7.81
CA GLU A 115 5.46 -2.26 7.54
C GLU A 115 6.37 -1.40 6.67
N MET A 116 5.75 -0.59 5.81
CA MET A 116 6.40 0.53 5.14
C MET A 116 5.87 1.85 5.68
N CYS A 117 6.78 2.81 5.80
CA CYS A 117 6.52 4.12 6.35
C CYS A 117 6.77 5.23 5.34
N ILE A 118 6.20 6.38 5.66
CA ILE A 118 6.64 7.67 5.14
C ILE A 118 7.59 8.28 6.16
N ASN A 119 8.83 8.53 5.73
CA ASN A 119 9.78 9.34 6.48
C ASN A 119 9.45 10.83 6.26
N ILE A 120 8.71 11.41 7.21
CA ILE A 120 8.19 12.78 7.11
C ILE A 120 9.31 13.81 7.10
N ARG A 121 10.42 13.51 7.79
CA ARG A 121 11.61 14.37 7.80
C ARG A 121 12.26 14.42 6.43
N HIS A 122 12.40 13.28 5.76
CA HIS A 122 12.91 13.22 4.40
C HIS A 122 11.97 13.91 3.42
N TYR A 123 10.66 13.67 3.54
CA TYR A 123 9.66 14.28 2.69
C TYR A 123 9.73 15.82 2.73
N LYS A 124 9.81 16.40 3.94
CA LYS A 124 9.97 17.85 4.14
C LYS A 124 11.30 18.42 3.62
N GLN A 125 12.30 17.57 3.40
CA GLN A 125 13.60 17.95 2.86
C GLN A 125 13.72 17.65 1.35
N GLU A 126 12.61 17.29 0.69
CA GLU A 126 12.59 16.91 -0.74
C GLU A 126 13.52 15.73 -1.07
N LYS A 127 13.65 14.78 -0.12
CA LYS A 127 14.42 13.53 -0.28
C LYS A 127 13.49 12.33 -0.48
N ASP A 128 14.07 11.22 -0.92
CA ASP A 128 13.42 9.92 -0.93
C ASP A 128 12.85 9.60 0.46
N TYR A 129 11.54 9.34 0.52
CA TYR A 129 10.79 9.30 1.78
C TYR A 129 10.02 7.99 2.02
N LEU A 130 9.76 7.19 0.99
CA LEU A 130 9.06 5.92 1.13
C LEU A 130 10.06 4.87 1.59
N THR A 131 9.90 4.34 2.80
CA THR A 131 10.87 3.40 3.35
C THR A 131 10.79 2.03 2.68
N TYR A 132 11.87 1.26 2.72
CA TYR A 132 11.79 -0.19 2.51
C TYR A 132 10.98 -0.84 3.65
N PRO A 133 10.40 -2.03 3.45
CA PRO A 133 9.62 -2.71 4.48
C PRO A 133 10.49 -3.25 5.62
N GLY A 134 9.93 -3.30 6.82
CA GLY A 134 10.47 -4.07 7.93
C GLY A 134 11.84 -3.60 8.45
N MET A 135 12.84 -4.47 8.46
CA MET A 135 14.14 -4.15 9.08
C MET A 135 14.98 -3.15 8.28
N GLU A 136 14.64 -2.90 7.00
CA GLU A 136 15.37 -1.98 6.12
C GLU A 136 14.75 -0.57 6.07
N MET A 137 13.91 -0.21 7.04
CA MET A 137 13.21 1.09 7.08
C MET A 137 14.14 2.31 7.17
N ASP A 138 15.44 2.12 7.40
CA ASP A 138 16.47 3.15 7.29
C ASP A 138 16.75 3.58 5.84
N LYS A 139 16.42 2.72 4.86
CA LYS A 139 16.52 3.00 3.43
C LYS A 139 15.19 3.48 2.87
N CYS A 140 15.26 4.28 1.81
CA CYS A 140 14.10 4.75 1.07
C CYS A 140 14.17 4.36 -0.41
N PHE A 141 13.02 4.05 -0.99
CA PHE A 141 12.88 3.87 -2.44
C PHE A 141 13.12 5.19 -3.16
N LYS A 142 13.80 5.11 -4.31
CA LYS A 142 14.04 6.26 -5.21
C LYS A 142 12.83 6.57 -6.10
N CYS A 143 11.63 6.54 -5.53
CA CYS A 143 10.37 6.79 -6.22
C CYS A 143 9.27 7.19 -5.23
N THR A 144 8.19 7.77 -5.75
CA THR A 144 7.02 8.13 -4.93
C THR A 144 6.21 6.88 -4.54
N PHE A 145 5.30 7.02 -3.59
CA PHE A 145 4.39 5.94 -3.20
C PHE A 145 3.52 5.47 -4.37
N LEU A 146 2.96 6.38 -5.18
CA LEU A 146 2.17 5.95 -6.35
C LEU A 146 3.03 5.22 -7.39
N LYS A 147 4.29 5.63 -7.57
CA LYS A 147 5.19 4.93 -8.50
C LYS A 147 5.56 3.54 -7.98
N TRP A 148 5.83 3.42 -6.69
CA TRP A 148 6.04 2.12 -6.05
C TRP A 148 4.81 1.22 -6.20
N LEU A 149 3.61 1.75 -5.96
CA LEU A 149 2.35 1.00 -6.08
C LEU A 149 2.09 0.52 -7.52
N GLU A 150 2.35 1.36 -8.51
CA GLU A 150 2.28 0.97 -9.93
C GLU A 150 3.22 -0.21 -10.23
N MET A 151 4.49 -0.12 -9.80
CA MET A 151 5.47 -1.19 -10.00
C MET A 151 5.07 -2.48 -9.27
N PHE A 152 4.54 -2.36 -8.05
CA PHE A 152 4.04 -3.48 -7.26
C PHE A 152 2.87 -4.20 -7.95
N ILE A 153 1.94 -3.45 -8.55
CA ILE A 153 0.81 -4.01 -9.32
C ILE A 153 1.33 -4.72 -10.57
N VAL A 154 2.23 -4.09 -11.32
CA VAL A 154 2.84 -4.69 -12.53
C VAL A 154 3.63 -5.97 -12.20
N ALA A 155 4.27 -6.02 -11.03
CA ALA A 155 4.96 -7.20 -10.53
C ALA A 155 4.01 -8.29 -9.97
N ASN A 156 2.69 -8.16 -10.13
CA ASN A 156 1.68 -9.06 -9.59
C ASN A 156 1.83 -9.31 -8.08
N GLY A 157 2.19 -8.26 -7.33
CA GLY A 157 2.36 -8.34 -5.88
C GLY A 157 3.70 -8.95 -5.42
N ASN A 158 4.62 -9.27 -6.33
CA ASN A 158 5.96 -9.74 -5.94
C ASN A 158 6.88 -8.56 -5.55
N ALA A 159 7.80 -8.82 -4.64
CA ALA A 159 8.89 -7.89 -4.36
C ALA A 159 9.74 -7.69 -5.63
N PHE A 160 9.91 -6.43 -6.04
CA PHE A 160 10.59 -6.06 -7.29
C PHE A 160 11.93 -5.36 -7.06
N TRP A 161 12.24 -4.99 -5.81
CA TRP A 161 13.44 -4.23 -5.46
C TRP A 161 14.64 -5.09 -5.09
N GLU A 162 14.44 -6.41 -5.00
CA GLU A 162 15.55 -7.37 -4.96
C GLU A 162 16.22 -7.52 -6.34
N TRP A 163 15.67 -6.88 -7.38
CA TRP A 163 16.18 -6.90 -8.74
C TRP A 163 17.32 -5.89 -8.88
N ASN A 164 18.39 -6.07 -8.10
CA ASN A 164 19.68 -5.47 -8.39
C ASN A 164 20.33 -6.28 -9.52
N TYR A 165 20.27 -5.76 -10.75
CA TYR A 165 21.26 -6.06 -11.79
C TYR A 165 22.14 -4.83 -11.99
#